data_AF-A0A8B6XTI1-F1
#
_entry.id   AF-A0A8B6XTI1-F1
#
_cell.length_a   1.000
_cell.length_b   1.000
_cell.length_c   1.000
_cell.angle_alpha   90.00
_cell.angle_beta   90.00
_cell.angle_gamma   90.00
#
_symmetry.space_group_name_H-M   'P 1'
#
loop_
_entity.id
_entity.type
_entity.pdbx_description
1 polymer ?
#
loop_
_entity_poly.entity_id
_entity_poly.type
_entity_poly.pdbx_seq_one_letter_code
_entity_poly.pdbx_strand_id
1 'polypeptide(L)'
;STSYSSEIRGKEYKIPKRPGLGTAGNVIKLKANFFPIKVPDITIHQYDVAINEDKLPKNLNQRVMIDLVKSNPKLFKSLPVYDGKKNLYTKDPFDFSGKKEFEVVFIEDDRTRKIKVVLQWAAQIELRTLHESLKATSKDLIPKDAIQCLDVVMRQAASLK
;
A
#
# COMPACT_ATOMS: atom_id res chain seq x y z
N SER A 1 9.09 -46.30 15.46
CA SER A 1 9.75 -44.99 15.36
C SER A 1 8.92 -43.95 14.58
N THR A 2 7.59 -43.99 14.67
CA THR A 2 6.70 -43.23 13.76
C THR A 2 5.76 -42.25 14.49
N SER A 3 5.97 -41.99 15.77
CA SER A 3 5.11 -41.10 16.58
C SER A 3 5.55 -39.63 16.62
N TYR A 4 6.76 -39.31 16.16
CA TYR A 4 7.31 -37.94 16.30
C TYR A 4 6.89 -36.98 15.17
N SER A 5 6.45 -37.48 14.02
CA SER A 5 6.19 -36.64 12.84
C SER A 5 4.80 -36.00 12.81
N SER A 6 3.87 -36.41 13.69
CA SER A 6 2.50 -35.89 13.74
C SER A 6 2.32 -34.65 14.64
N GLU A 7 3.27 -34.35 15.54
CA GLU A 7 3.13 -33.29 16.55
C GLU A 7 3.60 -31.89 16.10
N ILE A 8 4.23 -31.77 14.92
CA ILE A 8 4.82 -30.50 14.45
C ILE A 8 3.84 -29.70 13.57
N ARG A 9 2.78 -30.33 13.04
CA ARG A 9 1.74 -29.64 12.27
C ARG A 9 0.71 -29.01 13.22
N GLY A 10 0.97 -27.79 13.68
CA GLY A 10 -0.04 -26.97 14.38
C GLY A 10 0.48 -25.99 15.43
N LYS A 11 1.79 -25.91 15.70
CA LYS A 11 2.31 -24.91 16.63
C LYS A 11 2.39 -23.54 15.96
N GLU A 12 1.48 -22.65 16.33
CA GLU A 12 1.52 -21.24 15.96
C GLU A 12 2.62 -20.53 16.79
N TYR A 13 3.72 -20.18 16.13
CA TYR A 13 4.82 -19.47 16.79
C TYR A 13 4.52 -17.97 16.83
N LYS A 14 4.30 -17.43 18.03
CA LYS A 14 4.15 -15.99 18.25
C LYS A 14 5.49 -15.38 18.63
N ILE A 15 5.79 -14.22 18.07
CA ILE A 15 6.99 -13.46 18.42
C ILE A 15 6.87 -13.05 19.89
N PRO A 16 7.85 -13.36 20.75
CA PRO A 16 7.79 -12.99 22.16
C PRO A 16 7.80 -11.48 22.33
N LYS A 17 7.00 -10.99 23.28
CA LYS A 17 6.96 -9.55 23.60
C LYS A 17 8.30 -9.12 24.21
N ARG A 18 8.68 -7.85 23.99
CA ARG A 18 9.85 -7.26 24.62
C ARG A 18 9.68 -7.34 26.15
N PRO A 19 10.60 -7.99 26.88
CA PRO A 19 10.46 -8.19 28.33
C PRO A 19 10.63 -6.90 29.13
N GLY A 20 11.31 -5.89 28.56
CA GLY A 20 11.51 -4.59 29.19
C GLY A 20 12.58 -3.74 28.49
N LEU A 21 12.92 -2.61 29.10
CA LEU A 21 14.07 -1.78 28.72
C LEU A 21 15.29 -2.20 29.54
N GLY A 22 16.47 -2.21 28.92
CA GLY A 22 17.74 -2.47 29.64
C GLY A 22 18.16 -1.27 30.48
N THR A 23 18.78 -1.52 31.63
CA THR A 23 19.17 -0.49 32.62
C THR A 23 20.68 -0.42 32.87
N ALA A 24 21.46 -1.36 32.34
CA ALA A 24 22.90 -1.40 32.54
C ALA A 24 23.63 -0.34 31.70
N GLY A 25 24.71 0.22 32.26
CA GLY A 25 25.57 1.19 31.59
C GLY A 25 25.22 2.65 31.87
N ASN A 26 25.98 3.56 31.27
CA ASN A 26 25.79 5.00 31.41
C ASN A 26 24.88 5.54 30.30
N VAL A 27 23.97 6.45 30.66
CA VAL A 27 23.09 7.10 29.70
C VAL A 27 23.90 8.03 28.78
N ILE A 28 23.74 7.85 27.47
CA ILE A 28 24.34 8.72 26.46
C ILE A 28 23.24 9.31 25.56
N LYS A 29 23.41 10.58 25.16
CA LYS A 29 22.48 11.23 24.23
C LYS A 29 22.84 10.83 22.80
N LEU A 30 21.87 10.29 22.07
CA LEU A 30 22.02 9.87 20.68
C LEU A 30 21.11 10.69 19.76
N LYS A 31 21.54 10.83 18.51
CA LYS A 31 20.68 11.21 17.39
C LYS A 31 20.55 10.00 16.48
N ALA A 32 19.33 9.69 16.07
CA ALA A 32 19.06 8.63 15.10
C ALA A 32 18.53 9.27 13.81
N ASN A 33 18.78 8.62 12.67
CA ASN A 33 18.18 8.99 11.38
C ASN A 33 16.72 8.49 11.29
N PHE A 34 15.92 8.85 12.30
CA PHE A 34 14.52 8.47 12.45
C PHE A 34 13.70 9.76 12.61
N PHE A 35 12.93 10.09 11.57
CA PHE A 35 12.08 11.28 11.57
C PHE A 35 10.65 10.87 11.93
N PRO A 36 10.05 11.45 12.99
CA PRO A 36 8.68 11.12 13.36
C PRO A 36 7.72 11.65 12.30
N ILE A 37 6.78 10.80 11.90
CA ILE A 37 5.71 11.15 10.95
C ILE A 37 4.39 11.31 11.71
N LYS A 38 3.58 12.29 11.30
CA LYS A 38 2.20 12.44 11.77
C LYS A 38 1.26 11.86 10.72
N VAL A 39 0.60 10.77 11.07
CA VAL A 39 -0.36 10.10 10.19
C VAL A 39 -1.75 10.67 10.48
N PRO A 40 -2.51 11.12 9.47
CA PRO A 40 -3.88 11.59 9.68
C PRO A 40 -4.83 10.43 10.03
N ASP A 41 -5.86 10.72 10.81
CA ASP A 41 -6.94 9.77 11.09
C ASP A 41 -7.97 9.81 9.95
N ILE A 42 -7.64 9.12 8.85
CA ILE A 42 -8.48 9.01 7.67
C ILE A 42 -8.58 7.56 7.21
N THR A 43 -9.62 7.32 6.42
CA THR A 43 -9.83 6.07 5.70
C THR A 43 -9.28 6.20 4.28
N ILE A 44 -8.58 5.16 3.82
CA ILE A 44 -8.05 5.04 2.46
C ILE A 44 -8.73 3.86 1.77
N HIS A 45 -8.99 4.00 0.47
CA HIS A 45 -9.56 2.93 -0.35
C HIS A 45 -8.48 2.31 -1.24
N GLN A 46 -8.33 1.00 -1.17
CA GLN A 46 -7.42 0.22 -2.01
C GLN A 46 -8.19 -0.41 -3.17
N TYR A 47 -7.63 -0.28 -4.36
CA TYR A 47 -8.10 -0.91 -5.58
C TYR A 47 -6.99 -1.77 -6.18
N ASP A 48 -7.38 -2.93 -6.68
CA ASP A 48 -6.57 -3.77 -7.53
C ASP A 48 -6.61 -3.22 -8.96
N VAL A 49 -5.42 -3.03 -9.53
CA VAL A 49 -5.18 -2.60 -10.91
C VAL A 49 -4.73 -3.81 -11.71
N ALA A 50 -5.42 -4.09 -12.81
CA ALA A 50 -4.96 -5.04 -13.81
C ALA A 50 -4.81 -4.34 -15.17
N ILE A 51 -3.62 -4.41 -15.75
CA ILE A 51 -3.31 -3.87 -17.08
C ILE A 51 -3.20 -5.06 -18.01
N ASN A 52 -4.10 -5.16 -19.00
CA ASN A 52 -4.27 -6.35 -19.85
C ASN A 52 -3.23 -6.46 -20.98
N GLU A 53 -2.01 -5.95 -20.80
CA GLU A 53 -0.89 -6.17 -21.69
C GLU A 53 0.24 -6.86 -20.92
N ASP A 54 0.79 -7.94 -21.48
CA ASP A 54 1.82 -8.76 -20.84
C ASP A 54 3.03 -7.91 -20.44
N LYS A 55 3.24 -7.77 -19.12
CA LYS A 55 4.47 -7.32 -18.44
C LYS A 55 5.08 -6.03 -18.99
N LEU A 56 4.30 -4.95 -19.06
CA LEU A 56 4.88 -3.62 -19.23
C LEU A 56 5.86 -3.29 -18.08
N PRO A 57 6.99 -2.61 -18.37
CA PRO A 57 7.90 -2.11 -17.34
C PRO A 57 7.20 -1.21 -16.32
N LYS A 58 7.70 -1.17 -15.08
CA LYS A 58 7.07 -0.41 -13.97
C LYS A 58 6.87 1.08 -14.29
N ASN A 59 7.86 1.72 -14.90
CA ASN A 59 7.80 3.11 -15.35
C ASN A 59 6.68 3.33 -16.39
N LEU A 60 6.46 2.34 -17.26
CA LEU A 60 5.40 2.41 -18.26
C LEU A 60 4.02 2.25 -17.62
N ASN A 61 3.86 1.32 -16.68
CA ASN A 61 2.62 1.20 -15.88
C ASN A 61 2.28 2.51 -15.16
N GLN A 62 3.27 3.19 -14.60
CA GLN A 62 3.05 4.50 -13.96
C GLN A 62 2.59 5.55 -14.96
N ARG A 63 3.17 5.60 -16.16
CA ARG A 63 2.73 6.53 -17.22
C ARG A 63 1.30 6.25 -17.68
N VAL A 64 0.94 5.00 -17.91
CA VAL A 64 -0.42 4.59 -18.26
C VAL A 64 -1.41 5.03 -17.19
N MET A 65 -1.06 4.86 -15.91
CA MET A 65 -1.90 5.31 -14.80
C MET A 65 -2.03 6.84 -14.76
N ILE A 66 -0.96 7.59 -15.03
CA ILE A 66 -0.99 9.06 -15.12
C ILE A 66 -1.96 9.50 -16.24
N ASP A 67 -1.89 8.87 -17.41
CA ASP A 67 -2.78 9.20 -18.54
C ASP A 67 -4.23 8.83 -18.22
N LEU A 68 -4.48 7.70 -17.56
CA LEU A 68 -5.81 7.32 -17.07
C LEU A 68 -6.39 8.39 -16.13
N VAL A 69 -5.60 8.89 -15.18
CA VAL A 69 -6.02 9.93 -14.23
C VAL A 69 -6.34 11.23 -14.96
N LYS A 70 -5.47 11.65 -15.90
CA LYS A 70 -5.65 12.87 -16.69
C LYS A 70 -6.91 12.82 -17.57
N SER A 71 -7.20 11.67 -18.18
CA SER A 71 -8.37 11.50 -19.05
C SER A 71 -9.69 11.36 -18.26
N ASN A 72 -9.66 11.12 -16.95
CA ASN A 72 -10.85 10.88 -16.13
C ASN A 72 -10.94 11.80 -14.89
N PRO A 73 -10.89 13.14 -15.04
CA PRO A 73 -10.85 14.06 -13.91
C PRO A 73 -12.10 14.01 -13.01
N LYS A 74 -13.26 13.63 -13.56
CA LYS A 74 -14.50 13.46 -12.78
C LYS A 74 -14.45 12.27 -11.82
N LEU A 75 -13.68 11.23 -12.18
CA LEU A 75 -13.53 10.03 -11.38
C LEU A 75 -12.45 10.22 -10.29
N PHE A 76 -11.32 10.80 -10.68
CA PHE A 76 -10.18 11.04 -9.79
C PHE A 76 -10.26 12.46 -9.19
N LYS A 77 -11.17 12.65 -8.23
CA LYS A 77 -11.37 13.92 -7.49
C LYS A 77 -10.11 14.36 -6.71
N SER A 78 -9.30 13.39 -6.31
CA SER A 78 -8.00 13.57 -5.65
C SER A 78 -6.92 12.73 -6.35
N LEU A 79 -5.65 13.14 -6.20
CA LEU A 79 -4.51 12.43 -6.80
C LEU A 79 -4.41 11.03 -6.19
N PRO A 80 -4.55 9.95 -6.98
CA PRO A 80 -4.38 8.61 -6.48
C PRO A 80 -2.89 8.26 -6.39
N VAL A 81 -2.58 7.26 -5.58
CA VAL A 81 -1.22 6.74 -5.42
C VAL A 81 -1.16 5.33 -5.96
N TYR A 82 -0.28 5.09 -6.93
CA TYR A 82 -0.11 3.78 -7.57
C TYR A 82 1.28 3.22 -7.34
N ASP A 83 1.37 1.95 -6.94
CA ASP A 83 2.64 1.27 -6.68
C ASP A 83 3.43 0.88 -7.95
N GLY A 84 2.84 1.07 -9.13
CA GLY A 84 3.42 0.70 -10.43
C GLY A 84 3.17 -0.75 -10.84
N LYS A 85 2.40 -1.52 -10.06
CA LYS A 85 2.13 -2.94 -10.30
C LYS A 85 0.65 -3.29 -10.18
N LYS A 86 0.09 -3.28 -8.97
CA LYS A 86 -1.27 -3.81 -8.68
C LYS A 86 -2.06 -2.90 -7.76
N ASN A 87 -1.42 -2.16 -6.86
CA ASN A 87 -2.14 -1.46 -5.81
C ASN A 87 -2.30 0.02 -6.13
N LEU A 88 -3.55 0.46 -6.19
CA LEU A 88 -3.94 1.86 -6.27
C LEU A 88 -4.62 2.26 -4.95
N TYR A 89 -4.21 3.38 -4.38
CA TYR A 89 -4.78 3.96 -3.17
C TYR A 89 -5.42 5.29 -3.48
N THR A 90 -6.64 5.50 -3.00
CA THR A 90 -7.37 6.77 -3.14
C THR A 90 -7.88 7.24 -1.79
N LYS A 91 -8.00 8.57 -1.63
CA LYS A 91 -8.64 9.17 -0.46
C LYS A 91 -10.15 8.97 -0.49
N ASP A 92 -10.75 9.20 -1.65
CA ASP A 92 -12.19 9.12 -1.84
C ASP A 92 -12.54 7.83 -2.61
N PRO A 93 -13.65 7.15 -2.29
CA PRO A 93 -14.08 5.98 -3.04
C PRO A 93 -14.59 6.38 -4.42
N PHE A 94 -14.53 5.46 -5.39
CA PHE A 94 -15.09 5.70 -6.71
C PHE A 94 -16.60 5.45 -6.72
N ASP A 95 -17.30 6.17 -7.61
CA ASP A 95 -18.76 6.12 -7.75
C ASP A 95 -19.25 4.86 -8.52
N PHE A 96 -18.46 3.78 -8.57
CA PHE A 96 -18.82 2.51 -9.22
C PHE A 96 -18.68 1.33 -8.25
N SER A 97 -19.56 0.34 -8.37
CA SER A 97 -19.49 -0.90 -7.61
C SER A 97 -18.72 -1.98 -8.38
N GLY A 98 -17.83 -2.71 -7.69
CA GLY A 98 -17.12 -3.85 -8.27
C GLY A 98 -15.95 -3.48 -9.19
N LYS A 99 -15.94 -4.06 -10.39
CA LYS A 99 -14.86 -3.95 -11.38
C LYS A 99 -15.27 -2.96 -12.47
N LYS A 100 -14.38 -2.03 -12.82
CA LYS A 100 -14.57 -1.11 -13.94
C LYS A 100 -13.38 -1.15 -14.88
N GLU A 101 -13.67 -1.22 -16.18
CA GLU A 101 -12.67 -1.26 -17.23
C GLU A 101 -12.57 0.12 -17.91
N PHE A 102 -11.35 0.49 -18.25
CA PHE A 102 -10.99 1.74 -18.90
C PHE A 102 -10.12 1.45 -20.10
N GLU A 103 -10.34 2.18 -21.19
CA GLU A 103 -9.45 2.19 -22.34
C GLU A 103 -8.62 3.47 -22.31
N VAL A 104 -7.31 3.32 -22.16
CA VAL A 104 -6.35 4.43 -22.10
C VAL A 104 -5.62 4.49 -23.42
N VAL A 105 -5.66 5.65 -24.06
CA VAL A 105 -4.84 5.93 -25.25
C VAL A 105 -3.44 6.30 -24.76
N PHE A 106 -2.48 5.42 -25.01
CA PHE A 106 -1.10 5.56 -24.56
C PHE A 106 -0.18 5.74 -25.77
N ILE A 107 0.72 6.72 -25.72
CA ILE A 107 1.65 7.03 -26.81
C ILE A 107 3.07 6.67 -26.40
N GLU A 108 3.71 5.78 -27.16
CA GLU A 108 5.11 5.38 -27.00
C GLU A 108 5.83 5.45 -28.34
N ASP A 109 6.92 6.23 -28.42
CA ASP A 109 7.75 6.38 -29.62
C ASP A 109 6.92 6.62 -30.89
N ASP A 110 6.03 7.63 -30.84
CA ASP A 110 5.08 8.02 -31.90
C ASP A 110 4.06 6.94 -32.33
N ARG A 111 3.96 5.83 -31.57
CA ARG A 111 2.93 4.81 -31.75
C ARG A 111 1.86 4.94 -30.69
N THR A 112 0.63 5.11 -31.16
CA THR A 112 -0.56 5.13 -30.31
C THR A 112 -1.05 3.71 -30.07
N ARG A 113 -1.16 3.31 -28.80
CA ARG A 113 -1.72 2.04 -28.36
C ARG A 113 -2.93 2.27 -27.45
N LYS A 114 -3.86 1.33 -27.46
CA LYS A 114 -5.02 1.33 -26.58
C LYS A 114 -4.80 0.28 -25.50
N ILE A 115 -4.53 0.74 -24.29
CA ILE A 115 -4.25 -0.13 -23.16
C ILE A 115 -5.51 -0.25 -22.31
N LYS A 116 -5.93 -1.47 -22.03
CA LYS A 116 -7.06 -1.74 -21.15
C LYS A 116 -6.58 -1.80 -19.70
N VAL A 117 -7.10 -0.91 -18.87
CA VAL A 117 -6.85 -0.86 -17.43
C VAL A 117 -8.13 -1.20 -16.70
N VAL A 118 -8.04 -2.13 -15.76
CA VAL A 118 -9.13 -2.53 -14.90
C VAL A 118 -8.85 -2.04 -13.50
N LEU A 119 -9.84 -1.40 -12.87
CA LEU A 119 -9.85 -1.10 -11.44
C LEU A 119 -10.92 -1.93 -10.74
N GLN A 120 -10.56 -2.58 -9.64
CA GLN A 120 -11.48 -3.35 -8.81
C GLN A 120 -11.29 -2.99 -7.35
N TRP A 121 -12.37 -2.71 -6.62
CA TRP A 121 -12.27 -2.46 -5.17
C TRP A 121 -11.70 -3.69 -4.46
N ALA A 122 -10.72 -3.47 -3.58
CA ALA A 122 -10.04 -4.53 -2.85
C ALA A 122 -10.29 -4.44 -1.34
N ALA A 123 -10.03 -3.27 -0.73
CA ALA A 123 -10.15 -3.10 0.71
C ALA A 123 -10.35 -1.65 1.14
N GLN A 124 -10.85 -1.49 2.36
CA GLN A 124 -10.85 -0.22 3.10
C GLN A 124 -9.77 -0.28 4.19
N ILE A 125 -8.91 0.73 4.23
CA ILE A 125 -7.77 0.83 5.15
C ILE A 125 -8.00 2.00 6.08
N GLU A 126 -8.27 1.71 7.35
CA GLU A 126 -8.45 2.73 8.39
C GLU A 126 -7.14 3.00 9.10
N LEU A 127 -6.58 4.20 8.93
CA LEU A 127 -5.29 4.56 9.55
C LEU A 127 -5.41 4.73 11.07
N ARG A 128 -6.61 4.82 11.62
CA ARG A 128 -6.86 4.73 13.06
C ARG A 128 -6.26 3.48 13.68
N THR A 129 -6.42 2.34 13.02
CA THR A 129 -5.95 1.03 13.50
C THR A 129 -4.42 1.00 13.68
N LEU A 130 -3.69 1.76 12.85
CA LEU A 130 -2.25 1.94 12.98
C LEU A 130 -1.90 2.71 14.25
N HIS A 131 -2.63 3.78 14.59
CA HIS A 131 -2.41 4.55 15.81
C HIS A 131 -2.65 3.72 17.07
N GLU A 132 -3.72 2.92 17.09
CA GLU A 132 -4.06 2.03 18.21
C GLU A 132 -3.01 0.94 18.41
N SER A 133 -2.46 0.42 17.31
CA SER A 133 -1.39 -0.60 17.32
C SER A 133 -0.06 -0.03 17.83
N LEU A 134 0.29 1.19 17.42
CA LEU A 134 1.51 1.87 17.89
C LEU A 134 1.45 2.23 19.39
N LYS A 135 0.24 2.49 19.92
CA LYS A 135 0.00 2.74 21.36
C LYS A 135 -0.08 1.46 22.19
N ALA A 136 0.14 0.29 21.59
CA ALA A 136 -0.01 -1.02 22.24
C ALA A 136 -1.40 -1.21 22.88
N THR A 137 -2.43 -0.53 22.36
CA THR A 137 -3.81 -0.58 22.87
C THR A 137 -4.60 -1.71 22.20
N SER A 138 -4.31 -2.01 20.93
CA SER A 138 -4.85 -3.18 20.21
C SER A 138 -3.90 -4.37 20.29
N LYS A 139 -4.45 -5.59 20.26
CA LYS A 139 -3.70 -6.85 20.35
C LYS A 139 -2.78 -7.03 19.14
N ASP A 140 -1.47 -6.99 19.39
CA ASP A 140 -0.36 -7.76 18.77
C ASP A 140 -0.16 -7.77 17.24
N LEU A 141 -1.06 -7.23 16.41
CA LEU A 141 -0.90 -7.24 14.96
C LEU A 141 -0.79 -5.82 14.40
N ILE A 142 0.42 -5.47 13.96
CA ILE A 142 0.66 -4.25 13.21
C ILE A 142 -0.08 -4.37 11.86
N PRO A 143 -0.96 -3.41 11.49
CA PRO A 143 -1.72 -3.47 10.25
C PRO A 143 -0.78 -3.29 9.05
N LYS A 144 -0.40 -4.42 8.43
CA LYS A 144 0.56 -4.46 7.33
C LYS A 144 0.08 -3.64 6.13
N ASP A 145 -1.22 -3.68 5.84
CA ASP A 145 -1.80 -2.97 4.70
C ASP A 145 -1.71 -1.45 4.88
N ALA A 146 -1.92 -0.95 6.10
CA ALA A 146 -1.75 0.46 6.42
C ALA A 146 -0.29 0.91 6.29
N ILE A 147 0.68 0.08 6.73
CA ILE A 147 2.10 0.37 6.55
C ILE A 147 2.48 0.36 5.07
N GLN A 148 2.04 -0.64 4.31
CA GLN A 148 2.31 -0.74 2.89
C GLN A 148 1.71 0.46 2.13
N CYS A 149 0.48 0.85 2.45
CA CYS A 149 -0.15 2.04 1.90
C CYS A 149 0.72 3.29 2.15
N LEU A 150 1.11 3.52 3.40
CA LEU A 150 1.91 4.68 3.80
C LEU A 150 3.28 4.71 3.12
N ASP A 151 3.92 3.56 2.99
CA ASP A 151 5.18 3.39 2.27
C ASP A 151 5.05 3.76 0.78
N VAL A 152 3.99 3.31 0.10
CA VAL A 152 3.77 3.68 -1.31
C VAL A 152 3.49 5.16 -1.46
N VAL A 153 2.66 5.75 -0.58
CA VAL A 153 2.35 7.20 -0.56
C VAL A 153 3.63 8.03 -0.40
N MET A 154 4.48 7.68 0.56
CA MET A 154 5.73 8.40 0.84
C MET A 154 6.71 8.30 -0.33
N ARG A 155 6.85 7.12 -0.96
CA ARG A 155 7.69 6.95 -2.15
C ARG A 155 7.19 7.77 -3.33
N GLN A 156 5.88 7.78 -3.58
CA GLN A 156 5.30 8.53 -4.68
C GLN A 156 5.48 10.04 -4.48
N ALA A 157 5.28 10.55 -3.26
CA ALA A 157 5.53 11.95 -2.92
C ALA A 157 7.00 12.36 -3.15
N ALA A 158 7.95 11.47 -2.90
CA ALA A 158 9.37 11.70 -3.19
C ALA A 158 9.69 11.67 -4.69
N SER A 159 8.99 10.83 -5.46
CA SER A 159 9.19 10.69 -6.92
C SER A 159 8.59 11.83 -7.75
N LEU A 160 7.69 12.63 -7.16
CA LEU A 160 7.07 13.79 -7.81
C LEU A 160 7.88 15.10 -7.63
N LYS A 161 9.04 15.03 -6.97
CA LYS A 161 9.98 16.15 -6.80
C LYS A 161 11.06 16.16 -7.87
#